data_AF-A0A8H6VZE6-F1
#
_entry.id   AF-A0A8H6VZE6-F1
#
_cell.length_a   1.000
_cell.length_b   1.000
_cell.length_c   1.000
_cell.angle_alpha   90.00
_cell.angle_beta   90.00
_cell.angle_gamma   90.00
#
_symmetry.space_group_name_H-M   'P 1'
#
loop_
_entity.id
_entity.type
_entity.pdbx_description
1 polymer ?
#
loop_
_entity_poly.entity_id
_entity_poly.type
_entity_poly.pdbx_seq_one_letter_code
_entity_poly.pdbx_strand_id
1 'polypeptide(L)'
;MSTSARRLQRSDERESSPDPLDIIPRESTSGRLITPPPATESEGRIVSFTNTPRALKPIKYHTQQIKQDANNMGLWDSMTESSLQSVVSPEVFFQKYLPPTLAENPETIRRIVKEAAPALAQANVTLEPHIKRYENKEGRDENVMSEPFITYGNVVLVASGAGAYLKDTHRTKLPTLKPHPPNHTSPDFLSRLLGTDNKKLSWYITDLTGELKWDIDIITDEGTLSESEKAVAARAQLCKSARNLLMALGRCHVYVLTIFAIRYARIFRFDRAGFIATTKFNWLEHDIDIFPRFFFRVHNPSTSLRMDGLDDTITFPEDDTVAKLWKALSRHPYYSKTLDEKTVTNHCLRIAAARRVGDPLSYEQELVHCLTVGEILSVSDGLFGRATRVYRVIIEEDLDKDGPPAVYALKDVWRQACRRPEADFYDLIEHHCETAEPRIDMDAIGMARCRGSIDLSDATSPLFDKTWDPALHKTRFGVDNERQRLHTRTLLTPVGSSIENFPSTKRVIEALLNVSIHLKIAYDAGIIHRDVSVGNILFVEDTSAESSVAGFLVDWDYAEVDKRRCQTI
;
A
#
# COMPACT_ATOMS: atom_id res chain seq x y z
N MET A 1 -21.42 -8.79 56.22
CA MET A 1 -21.77 -8.47 57.62
C MET A 1 -20.83 -7.35 58.06
N SER A 2 -21.24 -6.09 57.88
CA SER A 2 -21.98 -5.23 58.83
C SER A 2 -21.02 -4.44 59.74
N THR A 3 -20.79 -3.16 59.42
CA THR A 3 -21.24 -1.94 60.16
C THR A 3 -20.28 -1.55 61.29
N SER A 4 -19.79 -0.32 61.43
CA SER A 4 -20.44 1.00 61.52
C SER A 4 -19.32 2.06 61.51
N ALA A 5 -19.48 3.38 61.38
CA ALA A 5 -20.51 4.33 60.95
C ALA A 5 -19.89 5.71 61.29
N ARG A 6 -20.03 6.73 60.42
CA ARG A 6 -20.32 8.11 60.85
C ARG A 6 -20.68 8.96 59.63
N ARG A 7 -21.90 9.50 59.70
CA ARG A 7 -22.56 10.42 58.78
C ARG A 7 -23.05 11.58 59.65
N LEU A 8 -22.88 12.82 59.20
CA LEU A 8 -23.77 13.94 59.51
C LEU A 8 -23.54 15.07 58.49
N GLN A 9 -24.58 15.33 57.70
CA GLN A 9 -24.84 16.55 56.93
C GLN A 9 -25.31 17.65 57.92
N ARG A 10 -25.23 18.97 57.66
CA ARG A 10 -26.10 19.81 56.78
C ARG A 10 -25.66 21.29 56.97
N SER A 11 -25.40 22.05 55.89
CA SER A 11 -26.22 23.13 55.27
C SER A 11 -26.40 24.43 56.09
N ASP A 12 -25.98 25.57 55.51
CA ASP A 12 -26.79 26.81 55.42
C ASP A 12 -26.16 27.83 54.45
N GLU A 13 -27.04 28.62 53.83
CA GLU A 13 -26.89 29.55 52.70
C GLU A 13 -26.43 30.98 53.10
N ARG A 14 -25.84 31.75 52.17
CA ARG A 14 -26.37 33.04 51.63
C ARG A 14 -25.37 33.87 50.78
N GLU A 15 -25.89 34.28 49.62
CA GLU A 15 -25.84 35.59 48.94
C GLU A 15 -24.50 36.31 48.59
N SER A 16 -24.23 36.48 47.28
CA SER A 16 -24.37 37.78 46.59
C SER A 16 -23.99 37.71 45.09
N SER A 17 -24.83 38.35 44.27
CA SER A 17 -24.80 38.61 42.81
C SER A 17 -23.70 39.64 42.43
N PRO A 18 -23.48 40.08 41.15
CA PRO A 18 -24.46 40.22 40.04
C PRO A 18 -23.97 39.89 38.59
N ASP A 19 -24.96 39.86 37.68
CA ASP A 19 -24.92 39.92 36.20
C ASP A 19 -25.32 41.37 35.76
N PRO A 20 -25.57 41.78 34.48
CA PRO A 20 -25.25 41.24 33.14
C PRO A 20 -24.84 42.34 32.08
N LEU A 21 -24.65 41.98 30.79
CA LEU A 21 -25.37 42.52 29.58
C LEU A 21 -24.56 42.58 28.25
N ASP A 22 -25.10 41.87 27.25
CA ASP A 22 -24.98 42.05 25.79
C ASP A 22 -25.76 43.29 25.29
N ILE A 23 -25.26 44.03 24.27
CA ILE A 23 -26.07 44.74 23.24
C ILE A 23 -25.28 44.93 21.92
N ILE A 24 -25.91 44.57 20.79
CA ILE A 24 -25.56 44.88 19.37
C ILE A 24 -26.23 46.19 18.93
N PRO A 25 -25.73 46.93 17.91
CA PRO A 25 -26.60 47.15 16.73
C PRO A 25 -25.89 47.09 15.36
N ARG A 26 -26.71 46.80 14.34
CA ARG A 26 -26.45 46.84 12.88
C ARG A 26 -26.58 48.26 12.33
N GLU A 27 -25.90 48.58 11.22
CA GLU A 27 -26.49 49.36 10.12
C GLU A 27 -25.72 49.24 8.79
N SER A 28 -26.46 49.39 7.69
CA SER A 28 -26.11 49.24 6.27
C SER A 28 -26.03 50.60 5.56
N THR A 29 -25.28 50.75 4.46
CA THR A 29 -25.75 51.28 3.14
C THR A 29 -24.64 51.60 2.12
N SER A 30 -24.90 51.17 0.87
CA SER A 30 -24.68 51.82 -0.45
C SER A 30 -23.32 52.35 -0.92
N GLY A 31 -22.95 51.95 -2.15
CA GLY A 31 -21.79 52.45 -2.88
C GLY A 31 -22.04 53.65 -3.80
N ARG A 32 -20.99 54.08 -4.51
CA ARG A 32 -21.04 54.92 -5.72
C ARG A 32 -19.74 54.81 -6.54
N LEU A 33 -19.91 54.64 -7.86
CA LEU A 33 -18.89 54.82 -8.89
C LEU A 33 -18.54 56.31 -9.07
N ILE A 34 -17.26 56.64 -9.29
CA ILE A 34 -16.85 57.84 -10.04
C ILE A 34 -15.60 57.51 -10.89
N THR A 35 -15.70 57.79 -12.20
CA THR A 35 -14.68 57.69 -13.25
C THR A 35 -13.63 58.81 -13.18
N PRO A 36 -12.37 58.62 -13.64
CA PRO A 36 -11.41 59.71 -13.78
C PRO A 36 -11.39 60.32 -15.21
N PRO A 37 -11.01 61.61 -15.36
CA PRO A 37 -10.88 62.33 -16.63
C PRO A 37 -9.46 62.18 -17.26
N PRO A 38 -9.22 62.70 -18.49
CA PRO A 38 -8.17 62.21 -19.38
C PRO A 38 -6.80 62.88 -19.18
N ALA A 39 -5.78 62.19 -19.70
CA ALA A 39 -4.38 62.59 -19.71
C ALA A 39 -4.08 63.68 -20.75
N THR A 40 -3.13 64.56 -20.42
CA THR A 40 -2.27 65.25 -21.40
C THR A 40 -0.81 65.22 -20.95
N GLU A 41 0.02 64.84 -21.91
CA GLU A 41 1.45 64.54 -21.91
C GLU A 41 2.32 65.77 -21.61
N SER A 42 3.48 65.64 -20.97
CA SER A 42 4.82 65.41 -21.58
C SER A 42 5.81 66.09 -20.59
N GLU A 43 7.07 65.75 -20.36
CA GLU A 43 8.11 65.03 -21.08
C GLU A 43 9.29 64.80 -20.10
N GLY A 44 10.03 63.69 -20.20
CA GLY A 44 11.28 63.51 -19.43
C GLY A 44 11.79 62.07 -19.30
N ARG A 45 12.48 61.58 -20.35
CA ARG A 45 13.00 60.22 -20.59
C ARG A 45 13.92 59.63 -19.48
N ILE A 46 13.64 58.37 -19.10
CA ILE A 46 14.65 57.32 -18.86
C ILE A 46 14.17 56.05 -19.58
N VAL A 47 15.06 55.46 -20.38
CA VAL A 47 14.80 54.33 -21.29
C VAL A 47 14.64 53.02 -20.51
N SER A 48 13.49 52.37 -20.66
CA SER A 48 13.20 51.00 -20.21
C SER A 48 13.15 50.06 -21.41
N PHE A 49 13.79 48.89 -21.31
CA PHE A 49 13.45 47.75 -22.16
C PHE A 49 12.55 46.82 -21.36
N THR A 50 11.27 46.87 -21.70
CA THR A 50 10.22 45.95 -21.28
C THR A 50 10.46 44.59 -21.92
N ASN A 51 10.61 43.54 -21.11
CA ASN A 51 10.30 42.17 -21.52
C ASN A 51 9.09 41.72 -20.71
N THR A 52 7.93 41.86 -21.34
CA THR A 52 6.63 41.32 -20.95
C THR A 52 6.74 39.79 -20.77
N PRO A 53 6.05 39.17 -19.81
CA PRO A 53 6.01 37.72 -19.68
C PRO A 53 5.43 37.11 -20.96
N ARG A 54 6.24 36.37 -21.72
CA ARG A 54 5.72 35.49 -22.76
C ARG A 54 4.78 34.50 -22.10
N ALA A 55 3.49 34.61 -22.41
CA ALA A 55 2.54 33.53 -22.22
C ALA A 55 3.11 32.26 -22.88
N LEU A 56 3.61 31.33 -22.05
CA LEU A 56 3.96 30.00 -22.48
C LEU A 56 2.66 29.33 -22.94
N LYS A 57 2.55 29.15 -24.26
CA LYS A 57 1.46 28.38 -24.89
C LYS A 57 1.29 27.03 -24.15
N PRO A 58 0.08 26.63 -23.75
CA PRO A 58 -0.19 25.43 -22.96
C PRO A 58 -0.06 24.10 -23.75
N ILE A 59 0.81 24.04 -24.76
CA ILE A 59 0.88 22.93 -25.72
C ILE A 59 2.06 21.98 -25.41
N LYS A 60 3.12 22.43 -24.72
CA LYS A 60 4.30 21.58 -24.41
C LYS A 60 4.12 20.67 -23.18
N TYR A 61 3.39 21.11 -22.16
CA TYR A 61 3.11 20.29 -20.97
C TYR A 61 2.23 19.08 -21.28
N HIS A 62 1.19 19.27 -22.10
CA HIS A 62 0.28 18.19 -22.48
C HIS A 62 0.98 17.10 -23.33
N THR A 63 1.93 17.51 -24.19
CA THR A 63 2.70 16.59 -25.04
C THR A 63 3.76 15.80 -24.25
N GLN A 64 4.33 16.38 -23.19
CA GLN A 64 5.22 15.66 -22.26
C GLN A 64 4.46 14.63 -21.41
N GLN A 65 3.24 14.96 -20.98
CA GLN A 65 2.38 14.06 -20.23
C GLN A 65 1.91 12.88 -21.09
N ILE A 66 1.51 13.11 -22.34
CA ILE A 66 1.16 12.05 -23.31
C ILE A 66 2.37 11.15 -23.62
N LYS A 67 3.59 11.71 -23.74
CA LYS A 67 4.82 10.91 -23.94
C LYS A 67 5.22 10.12 -22.69
N GLN A 68 5.01 10.67 -21.50
CA GLN A 68 5.21 9.95 -20.24
C GLN A 68 4.17 8.84 -20.06
N ASP A 69 2.90 9.08 -20.37
CA ASP A 69 1.84 8.08 -20.32
C ASP A 69 2.04 6.95 -21.35
N ALA A 70 2.55 7.26 -22.55
CA ALA A 70 2.92 6.26 -23.55
C ALA A 70 4.14 5.42 -23.14
N ASN A 71 5.19 6.03 -22.58
CA ASN A 71 6.33 5.30 -22.01
C ASN A 71 5.91 4.44 -20.80
N ASN A 72 4.99 4.95 -19.97
CA ASN A 72 4.44 4.21 -18.85
C ASN A 72 3.61 3.01 -19.33
N MET A 73 2.79 3.16 -20.38
CA MET A 73 2.05 2.05 -20.98
C MET A 73 2.98 0.97 -21.53
N GLY A 74 4.05 1.33 -22.25
CA GLY A 74 5.03 0.37 -22.74
C GLY A 74 5.76 -0.41 -21.63
N LEU A 75 6.02 0.23 -20.48
CA LEU A 75 6.57 -0.42 -19.29
C LEU A 75 5.58 -1.43 -18.69
N TRP A 76 4.33 -1.03 -18.49
CA TRP A 76 3.26 -1.93 -18.01
C TRP A 76 3.09 -3.12 -18.94
N ASP A 77 3.18 -2.90 -20.25
CA ASP A 77 2.94 -3.91 -21.25
C ASP A 77 4.03 -4.98 -21.29
N SER A 78 5.30 -4.55 -21.39
CA SER A 78 6.46 -5.43 -21.35
C SER A 78 6.53 -6.23 -20.04
N MET A 79 6.18 -5.62 -18.91
CA MET A 79 6.11 -6.33 -17.62
C MET A 79 5.00 -7.38 -17.58
N THR A 80 3.89 -7.17 -18.28
CA THR A 80 2.72 -8.07 -18.23
C THR A 80 2.95 -9.31 -19.09
N GLU A 81 3.56 -9.15 -20.27
CA GLU A 81 3.80 -10.24 -21.22
C GLU A 81 4.68 -11.35 -20.66
N SER A 82 5.74 -11.00 -19.93
CA SER A 82 6.61 -12.00 -19.29
C SER A 82 6.02 -12.62 -18.02
N SER A 83 4.86 -12.12 -17.56
CA SER A 83 4.33 -12.40 -16.21
C SER A 83 3.06 -13.24 -16.21
N LEU A 84 2.35 -13.36 -17.33
CA LEU A 84 1.27 -14.34 -17.48
C LEU A 84 1.86 -15.75 -17.43
N GLN A 85 1.52 -16.52 -16.40
CA GLN A 85 2.03 -17.87 -16.21
C GLN A 85 1.24 -18.91 -17.01
N SER A 86 -0.09 -18.78 -17.01
CA SER A 86 -0.99 -19.72 -17.68
C SER A 86 -2.42 -19.21 -17.72
N VAL A 87 -3.19 -19.66 -18.72
CA VAL A 87 -4.65 -19.58 -18.75
C VAL A 87 -5.21 -20.96 -18.48
N VAL A 88 -6.08 -21.10 -17.48
CA VAL A 88 -6.58 -22.40 -16.99
C VAL A 88 -8.10 -22.44 -16.95
N SER A 89 -8.73 -23.60 -17.02
CA SER A 89 -10.19 -23.66 -16.84
C SER A 89 -10.60 -23.21 -15.42
N PRO A 90 -11.85 -22.75 -15.21
CA PRO A 90 -12.38 -22.46 -13.88
C PRO A 90 -12.19 -23.63 -12.90
N GLU A 91 -12.37 -24.88 -13.34
CA GLU A 91 -12.19 -26.08 -12.51
C GLU A 91 -10.75 -26.22 -12.03
N VAL A 92 -9.77 -26.06 -12.93
CA VAL A 92 -8.34 -26.10 -12.56
C VAL A 92 -8.00 -24.92 -11.65
N PHE A 93 -8.57 -23.74 -11.91
CA PHE A 93 -8.42 -22.57 -11.04
C PHE A 93 -8.87 -22.88 -9.61
N PHE A 94 -10.09 -23.40 -9.45
CA PHE A 94 -10.66 -23.77 -8.16
C PHE A 94 -10.01 -24.98 -7.51
N GLN A 95 -9.35 -25.87 -8.25
CA GLN A 95 -8.64 -26.98 -7.65
C GLN A 95 -7.27 -26.55 -7.11
N LYS A 96 -6.56 -25.73 -7.89
CA LYS A 96 -5.14 -25.42 -7.62
C LYS A 96 -4.98 -24.08 -6.90
N TYR A 97 -5.69 -23.04 -7.32
CA TYR A 97 -5.42 -21.66 -6.93
C TYR A 97 -6.44 -21.06 -5.98
N LEU A 98 -7.63 -21.65 -5.85
CA LEU A 98 -8.61 -21.29 -4.84
C LEU A 98 -9.35 -22.56 -4.38
N PRO A 99 -8.66 -23.48 -3.69
CA PRO A 99 -9.20 -24.78 -3.27
C PRO A 99 -10.41 -24.63 -2.35
N PRO A 100 -11.22 -25.70 -2.20
CA PRO A 100 -12.30 -25.72 -1.20
C PRO A 100 -11.77 -25.39 0.18
N THR A 101 -12.55 -24.63 0.94
CA THR A 101 -12.18 -24.21 2.29
C THR A 101 -12.80 -25.14 3.32
N LEU A 102 -12.34 -25.07 4.57
CA LEU A 102 -12.91 -25.89 5.65
C LEU A 102 -14.41 -25.64 5.89
N ALA A 103 -14.90 -24.46 5.51
CA ALA A 103 -16.31 -24.08 5.61
C ALA A 103 -17.16 -24.59 4.43
N GLU A 104 -16.53 -25.10 3.36
CA GLU A 104 -17.23 -25.56 2.17
C GLU A 104 -17.75 -26.98 2.37
N ASN A 105 -19.07 -27.15 2.27
CA ASN A 105 -19.70 -28.46 2.13
C ASN A 105 -20.49 -28.52 0.80
N PRO A 106 -20.86 -29.73 0.33
CA PRO A 106 -21.56 -29.89 -0.95
C PRO A 106 -22.88 -29.11 -1.06
N GLU A 107 -23.54 -28.79 0.04
CA GLU A 107 -24.81 -28.06 0.09
C GLU A 107 -24.61 -26.54 0.09
N THR A 108 -23.47 -26.03 0.57
CA THR A 108 -23.22 -24.59 0.70
C THR A 108 -23.29 -23.87 -0.64
N ILE A 109 -22.54 -24.34 -1.64
CA ILE A 109 -22.54 -23.71 -2.98
C ILE A 109 -23.90 -23.88 -3.66
N ARG A 110 -24.52 -25.05 -3.55
CA ARG A 110 -25.88 -25.30 -4.08
C ARG A 110 -26.92 -24.35 -3.50
N ARG A 111 -26.84 -24.05 -2.20
CA ARG A 111 -27.68 -23.06 -1.54
C ARG A 111 -27.47 -21.66 -2.11
N ILE A 112 -26.21 -21.23 -2.25
CA ILE A 112 -25.87 -19.91 -2.81
C ILE A 112 -26.38 -19.77 -4.25
N VAL A 113 -26.18 -20.80 -5.09
CA VAL A 113 -26.72 -20.84 -6.46
C VAL A 113 -28.23 -20.69 -6.46
N LYS A 114 -28.94 -21.43 -5.60
CA LYS A 114 -30.40 -21.35 -5.47
C LYS A 114 -30.88 -19.97 -5.03
N GLU A 115 -30.20 -19.36 -4.05
CA GLU A 115 -30.53 -18.01 -3.56
C GLU A 115 -30.27 -16.93 -4.63
N ALA A 116 -29.23 -17.09 -5.45
CA ALA A 116 -28.86 -16.16 -6.51
C ALA A 116 -29.62 -16.35 -7.83
N ALA A 117 -30.29 -17.49 -8.03
CA ALA A 117 -30.98 -17.84 -9.28
C ALA A 117 -32.00 -16.79 -9.76
N PRO A 118 -32.85 -16.18 -8.89
CA PRO A 118 -33.78 -15.13 -9.32
C PRO A 118 -33.06 -13.88 -9.87
N ALA A 119 -31.95 -13.47 -9.23
CA ALA A 119 -31.17 -12.33 -9.68
C ALA A 119 -30.44 -12.62 -11.00
N LEU A 120 -29.93 -13.83 -11.18
CA LEU A 120 -29.32 -14.28 -12.43
C LEU A 120 -30.34 -14.34 -13.58
N ALA A 121 -31.55 -14.82 -13.31
CA ALA A 121 -32.64 -14.84 -14.29
C ALA A 121 -33.04 -13.42 -14.69
N GLN A 122 -33.14 -12.49 -13.74
CA GLN A 122 -33.41 -11.10 -14.02
C GLN A 122 -32.28 -10.46 -14.86
N ALA A 123 -31.02 -10.74 -14.54
CA ALA A 123 -29.88 -10.27 -15.31
C ALA A 123 -29.92 -10.78 -16.76
N ASN A 124 -30.25 -12.06 -16.97
CA ASN A 124 -30.47 -12.63 -18.30
C ASN A 124 -31.55 -11.87 -19.08
N VAL A 125 -32.73 -11.66 -18.49
CA VAL A 125 -33.84 -10.94 -19.13
C VAL A 125 -33.43 -9.52 -19.49
N THR A 126 -32.75 -8.82 -18.58
CA THR A 126 -32.29 -7.44 -18.81
C THR A 126 -31.25 -7.37 -19.91
N LEU A 127 -30.31 -8.31 -19.98
CA LEU A 127 -29.17 -8.26 -20.91
C LEU A 127 -29.45 -8.88 -22.27
N GLU A 128 -30.46 -9.74 -22.42
CA GLU A 128 -30.81 -10.43 -23.68
C GLU A 128 -30.95 -9.49 -24.91
N PRO A 129 -31.63 -8.33 -24.83
CA PRO A 129 -31.68 -7.40 -25.96
C PRO A 129 -30.31 -6.79 -26.29
N HIS A 130 -29.48 -6.56 -25.28
CA HIS A 130 -28.14 -6.00 -25.44
C HIS A 130 -27.18 -7.03 -26.04
N ILE A 131 -27.31 -8.30 -25.67
CA ILE A 131 -26.57 -9.42 -26.27
C ILE A 131 -26.86 -9.50 -27.78
N LYS A 132 -28.13 -9.43 -28.19
CA LYS A 132 -28.50 -9.41 -29.61
C LYS A 132 -27.89 -8.22 -30.35
N ARG A 133 -27.94 -7.03 -29.74
CA ARG A 133 -27.31 -5.83 -30.30
C ARG A 133 -25.80 -5.98 -30.42
N TYR A 134 -25.15 -6.57 -29.42
CA TYR A 134 -23.72 -6.86 -29.42
C TYR A 134 -23.34 -7.79 -30.58
N GLU A 135 -24.06 -8.90 -30.74
CA GLU A 135 -23.83 -9.88 -31.81
C GLU A 135 -24.06 -9.28 -33.21
N ASN A 136 -25.04 -8.38 -33.33
CA ASN A 136 -25.32 -7.62 -34.55
C ASN A 136 -24.36 -6.43 -34.77
N LYS A 137 -23.43 -6.16 -33.83
CA LYS A 137 -22.50 -5.02 -33.84
C LYS A 137 -23.22 -3.65 -33.83
N GLU A 138 -24.33 -3.56 -33.11
CA GLU A 138 -25.23 -2.40 -33.05
C GLU A 138 -24.99 -1.51 -31.81
N GLY A 139 -24.05 -0.58 -31.96
CA GLY A 139 -23.71 0.40 -30.92
C GLY A 139 -22.87 -0.19 -29.78
N ARG A 140 -22.47 0.67 -28.84
CA ARG A 140 -21.62 0.31 -27.71
C ARG A 140 -22.16 0.97 -26.45
N ASP A 141 -22.49 0.15 -25.44
CA ASP A 141 -22.87 0.66 -24.12
C ASP A 141 -22.45 -0.33 -23.02
N GLU A 142 -21.27 -0.12 -22.45
CA GLU A 142 -20.68 -1.01 -21.43
C GLU A 142 -21.45 -0.96 -20.11
N ASN A 143 -22.11 0.17 -19.83
CA ASN A 143 -22.78 0.40 -18.56
C ASN A 143 -24.00 -0.50 -18.35
N VAL A 144 -24.53 -1.08 -19.43
CA VAL A 144 -25.67 -2.02 -19.38
C VAL A 144 -25.35 -3.25 -18.53
N MET A 145 -24.07 -3.64 -18.43
CA MET A 145 -23.62 -4.77 -17.62
C MET A 145 -23.56 -4.44 -16.12
N SER A 146 -23.40 -3.17 -15.75
CA SER A 146 -23.03 -2.78 -14.38
C SER A 146 -24.09 -3.16 -13.36
N GLU A 147 -25.32 -2.66 -13.54
CA GLU A 147 -26.41 -2.92 -12.59
C GLU A 147 -26.76 -4.42 -12.51
N PRO A 148 -26.97 -5.16 -13.63
CA PRO A 148 -27.30 -6.58 -13.56
C PRO A 148 -26.23 -7.41 -12.87
N PHE A 149 -24.95 -7.15 -13.17
CA PHE A 149 -23.84 -7.89 -12.56
C PHE A 149 -23.67 -7.56 -11.08
N ILE A 150 -23.75 -6.28 -10.70
CA ILE A 150 -23.62 -5.85 -9.29
C ILE A 150 -24.77 -6.38 -8.45
N THR A 151 -26.00 -6.33 -8.96
CA THR A 151 -27.19 -6.87 -8.27
C THR A 151 -27.04 -8.37 -8.06
N TYR A 152 -26.68 -9.14 -9.09
CA TYR A 152 -26.39 -10.57 -8.96
C TYR A 152 -25.24 -10.86 -7.97
N GLY A 153 -24.11 -10.19 -8.13
CA GLY A 153 -22.92 -10.40 -7.31
C GLY A 153 -23.16 -10.07 -5.83
N ASN A 154 -23.98 -9.06 -5.53
CA ASN A 154 -24.38 -8.72 -4.17
C ASN A 154 -25.25 -9.80 -3.52
N VAL A 155 -26.18 -10.41 -4.26
CA VAL A 155 -26.94 -11.56 -3.75
C VAL A 155 -26.01 -12.72 -3.44
N VAL A 156 -25.04 -13.00 -4.33
CA VAL A 156 -24.04 -14.05 -4.11
C VAL A 156 -23.17 -13.77 -2.88
N LEU A 157 -22.69 -12.53 -2.70
CA LEU A 157 -21.87 -12.14 -1.54
C LEU A 157 -22.64 -12.28 -0.23
N VAL A 158 -23.89 -11.82 -0.18
CA VAL A 158 -24.76 -11.96 1.00
C VAL A 158 -25.00 -13.44 1.33
N ALA A 159 -25.37 -14.25 0.34
CA ALA A 159 -25.59 -15.70 0.51
C ALA A 159 -24.32 -16.44 0.97
N SER A 160 -23.15 -15.94 0.56
CA SER A 160 -21.83 -16.44 0.95
C SER A 160 -21.41 -16.04 2.36
N GLY A 161 -22.18 -15.20 3.06
CA GLY A 161 -21.81 -14.64 4.35
C GLY A 161 -20.63 -13.67 4.27
N ALA A 162 -20.34 -13.13 3.07
CA ALA A 162 -19.22 -12.24 2.88
C ALA A 162 -19.44 -10.92 3.63
N GLY A 163 -18.41 -10.45 4.32
CA GLY A 163 -18.38 -9.14 4.99
C GLY A 163 -18.28 -7.95 4.02
N ALA A 164 -18.72 -8.08 2.76
CA ALA A 164 -18.50 -7.10 1.70
C ALA A 164 -19.65 -7.08 0.66
N TYR A 165 -19.73 -6.00 -0.11
CA TYR A 165 -20.68 -5.83 -1.22
C TYR A 165 -20.02 -5.16 -2.42
N LEU A 166 -20.46 -5.48 -3.64
CA LEU A 166 -20.07 -4.82 -4.89
C LEU A 166 -20.71 -3.44 -5.01
N LYS A 167 -19.90 -2.47 -5.44
CA LYS A 167 -20.29 -1.08 -5.65
C LYS A 167 -19.84 -0.62 -7.04
N ASP A 168 -20.76 0.05 -7.74
CA ASP A 168 -20.48 0.74 -9.00
C ASP A 168 -19.56 1.94 -8.73
N THR A 169 -18.46 2.04 -9.49
CA THR A 169 -17.47 3.10 -9.36
C THR A 169 -17.23 3.91 -10.63
N HIS A 170 -18.06 3.80 -11.67
CA HIS A 170 -17.89 4.57 -12.92
C HIS A 170 -17.83 6.10 -12.68
N ARG A 171 -18.49 6.57 -11.62
CA ARG A 171 -18.53 7.99 -11.24
C ARG A 171 -17.64 8.33 -10.03
N THR A 172 -16.94 7.36 -9.47
CA THR A 172 -16.16 7.52 -8.24
C THR A 172 -14.69 7.24 -8.48
N LYS A 173 -13.83 8.24 -8.26
CA LYS A 173 -12.39 8.05 -8.35
C LYS A 173 -11.82 7.59 -7.01
N LEU A 174 -11.04 6.51 -7.02
CA LEU A 174 -10.22 6.15 -5.87
C LEU A 174 -8.94 6.98 -5.85
N PRO A 175 -8.52 7.49 -4.67
CA PRO A 175 -7.21 8.10 -4.55
C PRO A 175 -6.11 7.06 -4.81
N THR A 176 -5.06 7.44 -5.53
CA THR A 176 -3.88 6.57 -5.72
C THR A 176 -3.04 6.54 -4.44
N LEU A 177 -2.33 5.42 -4.20
CA LEU A 177 -1.44 5.30 -3.03
C LEU A 177 -0.22 6.22 -3.11
N LYS A 178 0.18 6.61 -4.32
CA LYS A 178 1.12 7.71 -4.60
C LYS A 178 0.50 8.62 -5.66
N PRO A 179 0.52 9.96 -5.49
CA PRO A 179 -0.04 10.89 -6.46
C PRO A 179 0.79 11.04 -7.76
N HIS A 180 1.80 10.19 -7.99
CA HIS A 180 2.55 10.22 -9.25
C HIS A 180 1.73 9.63 -10.42
N PRO A 181 1.87 10.18 -11.64
CA PRO A 181 1.00 9.91 -12.78
C PRO A 181 0.83 8.45 -13.28
N PRO A 182 1.78 7.50 -13.17
CA PRO A 182 1.62 6.21 -13.87
C PRO A 182 0.54 5.29 -13.27
N ASN A 183 0.18 5.46 -12.00
CA ASN A 183 -0.54 4.43 -11.22
C ASN A 183 -2.03 4.75 -11.00
N HIS A 184 -2.54 5.82 -11.61
CA HIS A 184 -3.97 6.13 -11.56
C HIS A 184 -4.77 5.10 -12.35
N THR A 185 -5.80 4.55 -11.69
CA THR A 185 -6.79 3.65 -12.28
C THR A 185 -8.15 3.94 -11.66
N SER A 186 -9.21 3.63 -12.40
CA SER A 186 -10.59 3.79 -11.97
C SER A 186 -11.33 2.52 -12.37
N PRO A 187 -11.41 1.51 -11.49
CA PRO A 187 -12.15 0.29 -11.79
C PRO A 187 -13.63 0.62 -11.98
N ASP A 188 -14.31 -0.15 -12.82
CA ASP A 188 -15.74 0.04 -13.13
C ASP A 188 -16.62 -0.37 -11.94
N PHE A 189 -16.17 -1.38 -11.19
CA PHE A 189 -16.73 -1.75 -9.90
C PHE A 189 -15.68 -2.26 -8.93
N LEU A 190 -16.02 -2.32 -7.66
CA LEU A 190 -15.20 -2.94 -6.62
C LEU A 190 -16.04 -3.55 -5.52
N SER A 191 -15.43 -4.39 -4.68
CA SER A 191 -16.05 -4.81 -3.43
C SER A 191 -15.63 -3.92 -2.27
N ARG A 192 -16.58 -3.55 -1.43
CA ARG A 192 -16.40 -2.69 -0.27
C ARG A 192 -16.81 -3.43 1.00
N LEU A 193 -16.01 -3.27 2.06
CA LEU A 193 -16.30 -3.85 3.37
C LEU A 193 -17.59 -3.29 4.00
N LEU A 194 -18.40 -4.16 4.57
CA LEU A 194 -19.59 -3.79 5.35
C LEU A 194 -19.20 -2.92 6.55
N GLY A 195 -20.08 -1.98 6.90
CA GLY A 195 -19.87 -1.05 8.02
C GLY A 195 -18.88 0.08 7.71
N THR A 196 -18.35 0.17 6.49
CA THR A 196 -17.45 1.25 6.09
C THR A 196 -18.13 2.36 5.31
N ASP A 197 -19.47 2.38 5.18
CA ASP A 197 -20.21 3.27 4.27
C ASP A 197 -19.97 4.77 4.50
N ASN A 198 -19.72 5.14 5.76
CA ASN A 198 -19.35 6.49 6.18
C ASN A 198 -17.91 6.90 5.82
N LYS A 199 -17.03 5.94 5.48
CA LYS A 199 -15.64 6.20 5.09
C LYS A 199 -15.55 6.60 3.62
N LYS A 200 -14.56 7.43 3.28
CA LYS A 200 -14.24 7.71 1.88
C LYS A 200 -13.74 6.42 1.21
N LEU A 201 -14.15 6.20 -0.04
CA LEU A 201 -13.70 5.04 -0.80
C LEU A 201 -12.17 5.06 -0.97
N SER A 202 -11.52 3.94 -0.65
CA SER A 202 -10.07 3.79 -0.71
C SER A 202 -9.67 2.34 -0.95
N TRP A 203 -8.42 2.14 -1.39
CA TRP A 203 -7.85 0.80 -1.60
C TRP A 203 -7.74 0.00 -0.29
N TYR A 204 -7.70 0.65 0.86
CA TYR A 204 -7.60 0.01 2.18
C TYR A 204 -8.91 -0.68 2.63
N ILE A 205 -10.06 -0.31 2.06
CA ILE A 205 -11.37 -0.90 2.37
C ILE A 205 -11.96 -1.67 1.17
N THR A 206 -11.11 -1.97 0.19
CA THR A 206 -11.49 -2.65 -1.06
C THR A 206 -10.93 -4.07 -1.07
N ASP A 207 -11.78 -5.06 -1.39
CA ASP A 207 -11.39 -6.47 -1.38
C ASP A 207 -10.97 -7.00 -2.74
N LEU A 208 -11.72 -6.67 -3.78
CA LEU A 208 -11.39 -6.95 -5.16
C LEU A 208 -11.94 -5.83 -6.03
N THR A 209 -11.50 -5.82 -7.27
CA THR A 209 -11.97 -4.85 -8.27
C THR A 209 -12.34 -5.59 -9.54
N GLY A 210 -13.12 -4.95 -10.40
CA GLY A 210 -13.28 -5.44 -11.74
C GLY A 210 -13.60 -4.38 -12.76
N GLU A 211 -13.48 -4.83 -14.00
CA GLU A 211 -13.55 -4.02 -15.21
C GLU A 211 -14.68 -4.57 -16.09
N LEU A 212 -15.51 -3.66 -16.61
CA LEU A 212 -16.55 -3.94 -17.59
C LEU A 212 -16.03 -3.47 -18.95
N LYS A 213 -16.07 -4.33 -19.97
CA LYS A 213 -15.56 -4.00 -21.32
C LYS A 213 -16.52 -4.49 -22.39
N TRP A 214 -16.80 -3.70 -23.42
CA TRP A 214 -17.79 -4.09 -24.44
C TRP A 214 -17.27 -5.26 -25.26
N ASP A 215 -16.10 -5.10 -25.87
CA ASP A 215 -15.53 -6.09 -26.81
C ASP A 215 -14.18 -6.67 -26.37
N ILE A 216 -13.54 -6.05 -25.37
CA ILE A 216 -12.10 -6.25 -25.16
C ILE A 216 -11.87 -7.40 -24.19
N ASP A 217 -11.48 -8.55 -24.74
CA ASP A 217 -10.76 -9.59 -23.99
C ASP A 217 -9.25 -9.36 -24.13
N ILE A 218 -8.55 -9.36 -23.00
CA ILE A 218 -7.09 -9.19 -22.99
C ILE A 218 -6.35 -10.50 -23.29
N ILE A 219 -7.06 -11.63 -23.31
CA ILE A 219 -6.53 -12.96 -23.62
C ILE A 219 -7.21 -13.49 -24.89
N THR A 220 -6.43 -13.98 -25.84
CA THR A 220 -6.94 -14.58 -27.08
C THR A 220 -7.54 -15.98 -26.83
N ASP A 221 -8.20 -16.55 -27.84
CA ASP A 221 -8.76 -17.90 -27.73
C ASP A 221 -7.67 -18.98 -27.61
N GLU A 222 -6.44 -18.69 -28.07
CA GLU A 222 -5.25 -19.53 -27.90
C GLU A 222 -4.63 -19.43 -26.50
N GLY A 223 -5.15 -18.54 -25.64
CA GLY A 223 -4.67 -18.37 -24.27
C GLY A 223 -3.42 -17.49 -24.13
N THR A 224 -3.07 -16.71 -25.15
CA THR A 224 -1.99 -15.71 -25.10
C THR A 224 -2.57 -14.31 -24.88
N LEU A 225 -1.73 -13.33 -24.55
CA LEU A 225 -2.19 -11.94 -24.40
C LEU A 225 -2.42 -11.29 -25.77
N SER A 226 -3.53 -10.59 -25.92
CA SER A 226 -3.88 -9.88 -27.16
C SER A 226 -3.00 -8.63 -27.35
N GLU A 227 -2.28 -8.55 -28.47
CA GLU A 227 -1.38 -7.43 -28.82
C GLU A 227 -2.11 -6.19 -29.36
N SER A 228 -3.44 -6.21 -29.45
CA SER A 228 -4.20 -5.04 -29.91
C SER A 228 -4.01 -3.85 -28.96
N GLU A 229 -3.89 -2.62 -29.49
CA GLU A 229 -3.69 -1.42 -28.65
C GLU A 229 -4.76 -1.27 -27.56
N LYS A 230 -6.01 -1.66 -27.87
CA LYS A 230 -7.12 -1.64 -26.91
C LYS A 230 -6.93 -2.68 -25.80
N ALA A 231 -6.46 -3.88 -26.13
CA ALA A 231 -6.15 -4.89 -25.13
C ALA A 231 -4.96 -4.46 -24.26
N VAL A 232 -3.90 -3.92 -24.84
CA VAL A 232 -2.75 -3.34 -24.12
C VAL A 232 -3.21 -2.30 -23.08
N ALA A 233 -4.08 -1.36 -23.48
CA ALA A 233 -4.62 -0.36 -22.57
C ALA A 233 -5.46 -0.99 -21.43
N ALA A 234 -6.32 -1.96 -21.76
CA ALA A 234 -7.13 -2.67 -20.77
C ALA A 234 -6.28 -3.52 -19.80
N ARG A 235 -5.22 -4.18 -20.29
CA ARG A 235 -4.22 -4.90 -19.48
C ARG A 235 -3.56 -3.97 -18.48
N ALA A 236 -3.12 -2.79 -18.93
CA ALA A 236 -2.47 -1.81 -18.07
C ALA A 236 -3.41 -1.34 -16.95
N GLN A 237 -4.70 -1.09 -17.25
CA GLN A 237 -5.69 -0.72 -16.24
C GLN A 237 -5.88 -1.81 -15.17
N LEU A 238 -6.02 -3.06 -15.62
CA LEU A 238 -6.18 -4.23 -14.75
C LEU A 238 -4.95 -4.43 -13.85
N CYS A 239 -3.74 -4.31 -14.41
CA CYS A 239 -2.49 -4.42 -13.67
C CYS A 239 -2.33 -3.30 -12.63
N LYS A 240 -2.75 -2.07 -12.93
CA LYS A 240 -2.76 -0.97 -11.96
C LYS A 240 -3.73 -1.24 -10.81
N SER A 241 -4.90 -1.81 -11.09
CA SER A 241 -5.87 -2.19 -10.05
C SER A 241 -5.30 -3.29 -9.15
N ALA A 242 -4.70 -4.33 -9.73
CA ALA A 242 -4.01 -5.38 -8.97
C ALA A 242 -2.88 -4.80 -8.10
N ARG A 243 -2.05 -3.91 -8.66
CA ARG A 243 -0.95 -3.25 -7.94
C ARG A 243 -1.46 -2.47 -6.74
N ASN A 244 -2.53 -1.68 -6.91
CA ASN A 244 -3.03 -0.87 -5.80
C ASN A 244 -3.64 -1.73 -4.70
N LEU A 245 -4.31 -2.84 -5.02
CA LEU A 245 -4.77 -3.81 -4.03
C LEU A 245 -3.60 -4.46 -3.27
N LEU A 246 -2.56 -4.88 -3.98
CA LEU A 246 -1.35 -5.49 -3.39
C LEU A 246 -0.64 -4.52 -2.43
N MET A 247 -0.57 -3.23 -2.78
CA MET A 247 0.19 -2.25 -2.01
C MET A 247 -0.58 -1.62 -0.86
N ALA A 248 -1.92 -1.54 -0.89
CA ALA A 248 -2.68 -0.81 0.11
C ALA A 248 -2.56 -1.42 1.52
N LEU A 249 -2.77 -2.74 1.65
CA LEU A 249 -2.69 -3.45 2.93
C LEU A 249 -1.62 -4.54 2.93
N GLY A 250 -0.69 -4.52 1.97
CA GLY A 250 0.37 -5.52 1.93
C GLY A 250 -0.04 -6.92 1.54
N ARG A 251 -1.11 -7.05 0.77
CA ARG A 251 -1.65 -8.35 0.37
C ARG A 251 -0.57 -9.21 -0.30
N CYS A 252 -0.62 -10.50 0.00
CA CYS A 252 0.27 -11.51 -0.57
C CYS A 252 -0.14 -11.88 -2.00
N HIS A 253 -1.45 -11.92 -2.26
CA HIS A 253 -2.02 -12.03 -3.60
C HIS A 253 -3.38 -11.32 -3.68
N VAL A 254 -3.84 -11.05 -4.91
CA VAL A 254 -5.10 -10.33 -5.15
C VAL A 254 -5.87 -10.91 -6.33
N TYR A 255 -7.16 -10.59 -6.36
CA TYR A 255 -8.05 -10.97 -7.44
C TYR A 255 -8.59 -9.75 -8.17
N VAL A 256 -8.64 -9.83 -9.49
CA VAL A 256 -9.30 -8.84 -10.36
C VAL A 256 -10.23 -9.58 -11.31
N LEU A 257 -11.40 -9.00 -11.56
CA LEU A 257 -12.43 -9.57 -12.43
C LEU A 257 -12.55 -8.76 -13.72
N THR A 258 -12.87 -9.41 -14.82
CA THR A 258 -13.33 -8.72 -16.04
C THR A 258 -14.65 -9.31 -16.48
N ILE A 259 -15.62 -8.47 -16.77
CA ILE A 259 -16.85 -8.83 -17.49
C ILE A 259 -16.77 -8.18 -18.87
N PHE A 260 -16.94 -8.96 -19.91
CA PHE A 260 -16.83 -8.46 -21.27
C PHE A 260 -17.78 -9.14 -22.25
N ALA A 261 -18.01 -8.49 -23.39
CA ALA A 261 -18.96 -8.98 -24.40
C ALA A 261 -20.31 -9.34 -23.78
N ILE A 262 -20.71 -8.53 -22.78
CA ILE A 262 -21.94 -8.61 -21.97
C ILE A 262 -22.02 -9.83 -21.06
N ARG A 263 -21.72 -11.02 -21.58
CA ARG A 263 -21.98 -12.31 -20.92
C ARG A 263 -20.73 -13.07 -20.53
N TYR A 264 -19.54 -12.66 -20.96
CA TYR A 264 -18.31 -13.38 -20.64
C TYR A 264 -17.59 -12.78 -19.45
N ALA A 265 -16.90 -13.63 -18.70
CA ALA A 265 -16.11 -13.23 -17.56
C ALA A 265 -14.78 -13.98 -17.48
N ARG A 266 -13.82 -13.36 -16.79
CA ARG A 266 -12.55 -13.98 -16.37
C ARG A 266 -12.22 -13.58 -14.94
N ILE A 267 -11.59 -14.50 -14.23
CA ILE A 267 -11.01 -14.28 -12.91
C ILE A 267 -9.49 -14.27 -13.06
N PHE A 268 -8.84 -13.23 -12.55
CA PHE A 268 -7.40 -13.10 -12.51
C PHE A 268 -6.90 -13.24 -11.07
N ARG A 269 -5.79 -13.93 -10.87
CA ARG A 269 -5.07 -13.99 -9.60
C ARG A 269 -3.64 -13.50 -9.80
N PHE A 270 -3.26 -12.45 -9.06
CA PHE A 270 -1.92 -11.85 -9.07
C PHE A 270 -1.18 -12.13 -7.77
N ASP A 271 0.10 -12.45 -7.85
CA ASP A 271 1.05 -12.29 -6.75
C ASP A 271 2.21 -11.37 -7.17
N ARG A 272 3.29 -11.32 -6.39
CA ARG A 272 4.45 -10.44 -6.68
C ARG A 272 5.38 -10.93 -7.79
N ALA A 273 5.20 -12.14 -8.30
CA ALA A 273 6.02 -12.75 -9.35
C ALA A 273 5.27 -12.96 -10.67
N GLY A 274 3.94 -12.91 -10.68
CA GLY A 274 3.17 -13.03 -11.90
C GLY A 274 1.67 -13.12 -11.68
N PHE A 275 0.97 -13.62 -12.70
CA PHE A 275 -0.48 -13.86 -12.60
C PHE A 275 -0.95 -15.02 -13.48
N ILE A 276 -2.15 -15.49 -13.19
CA ILE A 276 -2.91 -16.41 -14.02
C ILE A 276 -4.29 -15.83 -14.31
N ALA A 277 -4.95 -16.41 -15.30
CA ALA A 277 -6.35 -16.12 -15.60
C ALA A 277 -7.13 -17.42 -15.83
N THR A 278 -8.44 -17.37 -15.61
CA THR A 278 -9.33 -18.42 -16.12
C THR A 278 -9.48 -18.30 -17.63
N THR A 279 -9.85 -19.40 -18.31
CA THR A 279 -10.51 -19.32 -19.62
C THR A 279 -11.79 -18.48 -19.47
N LYS A 280 -12.25 -17.86 -20.56
CA LYS A 280 -13.50 -17.12 -20.53
C LYS A 280 -14.66 -18.07 -20.23
N PHE A 281 -15.61 -17.64 -19.41
CA PHE A 281 -16.82 -18.38 -19.10
C PHE A 281 -18.05 -17.47 -19.22
N ASN A 282 -19.21 -18.05 -19.53
CA ASN A 282 -20.45 -17.30 -19.63
C ASN A 282 -21.09 -17.15 -18.24
N TRP A 283 -21.04 -15.97 -17.65
CA TRP A 283 -21.57 -15.76 -16.29
C TRP A 283 -23.10 -15.77 -16.22
N LEU A 284 -23.79 -15.69 -17.37
CA LEU A 284 -25.24 -15.74 -17.48
C LEU A 284 -25.79 -17.17 -17.66
N GLU A 285 -24.91 -18.17 -17.82
CA GLU A 285 -25.33 -19.55 -18.03
C GLU A 285 -26.13 -20.11 -16.84
N HIS A 286 -27.21 -20.83 -17.14
CA HIS A 286 -28.05 -21.46 -16.12
C HIS A 286 -27.25 -22.56 -15.38
N ASP A 287 -27.40 -22.64 -14.06
CA ASP A 287 -26.66 -23.55 -13.17
C ASP A 287 -25.14 -23.30 -13.06
N ILE A 288 -24.61 -22.19 -13.58
CA ILE A 288 -23.20 -21.85 -13.37
C ILE A 288 -22.95 -21.43 -11.92
N ASP A 289 -21.98 -22.08 -11.29
CA ASP A 289 -21.61 -21.86 -9.89
C ASP A 289 -20.20 -21.24 -9.74
N ILE A 290 -19.62 -20.71 -10.83
CA ILE A 290 -18.27 -20.11 -10.80
C ILE A 290 -18.21 -18.91 -9.85
N PHE A 291 -19.08 -17.90 -10.00
CA PHE A 291 -19.10 -16.77 -9.08
C PHE A 291 -19.52 -17.16 -7.65
N PRO A 292 -20.53 -18.01 -7.44
CA PRO A 292 -20.83 -18.61 -6.14
C PRO A 292 -19.62 -19.27 -5.47
N ARG A 293 -18.89 -20.15 -6.17
CA ARG A 293 -17.66 -20.79 -5.69
C ARG A 293 -16.58 -19.76 -5.37
N PHE A 294 -16.35 -18.82 -6.29
CA PHE A 294 -15.32 -17.79 -6.14
C PHE A 294 -15.57 -16.88 -4.94
N PHE A 295 -16.74 -16.23 -4.87
CA PHE A 295 -17.05 -15.29 -3.80
C PHE A 295 -17.16 -15.97 -2.44
N PHE A 296 -17.65 -17.22 -2.39
CA PHE A 296 -17.64 -18.00 -1.15
C PHE A 296 -16.21 -18.27 -0.67
N ARG A 297 -15.39 -18.91 -1.50
CA ARG A 297 -14.03 -19.34 -1.10
C ARG A 297 -13.11 -18.17 -0.78
N VAL A 298 -13.21 -17.08 -1.54
CA VAL A 298 -12.34 -15.91 -1.32
C VAL A 298 -12.65 -15.19 0.00
N HIS A 299 -13.89 -15.20 0.49
CA HIS A 299 -14.28 -14.56 1.76
C HIS A 299 -14.39 -15.52 2.95
N ASN A 300 -14.18 -16.82 2.73
CA ASN A 300 -14.20 -17.84 3.77
C ASN A 300 -12.94 -18.72 3.70
N PRO A 301 -11.72 -18.13 3.73
CA PRO A 301 -10.48 -18.90 3.64
C PRO A 301 -10.35 -19.89 4.80
N SER A 302 -9.49 -20.89 4.65
CA SER A 302 -9.20 -21.86 5.73
C SER A 302 -8.36 -21.26 6.88
N THR A 303 -7.90 -20.02 6.75
CA THR A 303 -7.19 -19.26 7.78
C THR A 303 -8.18 -18.44 8.62
N SER A 304 -7.72 -17.82 9.70
CA SER A 304 -8.51 -16.87 10.49
C SER A 304 -8.79 -15.55 9.76
N LEU A 305 -8.28 -15.39 8.54
CA LEU A 305 -8.44 -14.17 7.76
C LEU A 305 -9.86 -14.02 7.23
N ARG A 306 -10.30 -12.78 7.10
CA ARG A 306 -11.59 -12.43 6.48
C ARG A 306 -11.61 -12.63 4.96
N MET A 307 -10.46 -12.74 4.32
CA MET A 307 -10.34 -12.89 2.87
C MET A 307 -9.02 -13.58 2.51
N ASP A 308 -9.08 -14.46 1.52
CA ASP A 308 -7.91 -15.07 0.90
C ASP A 308 -6.98 -14.01 0.25
N GLY A 309 -5.69 -14.10 0.53
CA GLY A 309 -4.65 -13.20 0.00
C GLY A 309 -4.29 -12.01 0.88
N LEU A 310 -4.97 -11.81 2.01
CA LEU A 310 -4.50 -10.87 3.04
C LEU A 310 -3.20 -11.38 3.67
N ASP A 311 -2.38 -10.47 4.15
CA ASP A 311 -1.21 -10.78 4.98
C ASP A 311 -1.69 -11.11 6.40
N ASP A 312 -1.50 -12.35 6.85
CA ASP A 312 -1.97 -12.86 8.14
C ASP A 312 -1.12 -12.42 9.33
N THR A 313 -0.02 -11.72 9.08
CA THR A 313 0.83 -11.12 10.10
C THR A 313 0.59 -9.62 10.28
N ILE A 314 -0.42 -9.06 9.59
CA ILE A 314 -0.87 -7.67 9.72
C ILE A 314 -2.28 -7.64 10.32
N THR A 315 -2.45 -6.90 11.40
CA THR A 315 -3.74 -6.71 12.08
C THR A 315 -3.99 -5.24 12.39
N PHE A 316 -5.23 -4.92 12.73
CA PHE A 316 -5.56 -3.61 13.31
C PHE A 316 -5.41 -3.70 14.84
N PRO A 317 -4.64 -2.80 15.47
CA PRO A 317 -4.52 -2.77 16.93
C PRO A 317 -5.82 -2.32 17.58
N GLU A 318 -6.01 -2.69 18.85
CA GLU A 318 -7.14 -2.26 19.66
C GLU A 318 -7.04 -0.76 20.01
N ASP A 319 -8.19 -0.12 20.26
CA ASP A 319 -8.25 1.31 20.58
C ASP A 319 -7.37 1.70 21.79
N ASP A 320 -7.26 0.83 22.80
CA ASP A 320 -6.38 1.06 23.97
C ASP A 320 -4.89 1.07 23.58
N THR A 321 -4.48 0.17 22.69
CA THR A 321 -3.11 0.11 22.16
C THR A 321 -2.79 1.37 21.36
N VAL A 322 -3.74 1.83 20.52
CA VAL A 322 -3.58 3.08 19.77
C VAL A 322 -3.49 4.29 20.70
N ALA A 323 -4.29 4.33 21.77
CA ALA A 323 -4.23 5.40 22.78
C ALA A 323 -2.87 5.40 23.52
N LYS A 324 -2.35 4.23 23.87
CA LYS A 324 -1.01 4.09 24.48
C LYS A 324 0.10 4.55 23.53
N LEU A 325 0.02 4.19 22.24
CA LEU A 325 0.93 4.66 21.20
C LEU A 325 0.94 6.19 21.12
N TRP A 326 -0.23 6.82 21.07
CA TRP A 326 -0.32 8.28 21.02
C TRP A 326 0.27 8.96 22.27
N LYS A 327 -0.01 8.40 23.46
CA LYS A 327 0.60 8.87 24.71
C LYS A 327 2.12 8.73 24.72
N ALA A 328 2.67 7.67 24.14
CA ALA A 328 4.11 7.50 23.99
C ALA A 328 4.70 8.52 23.00
N LEU A 329 4.10 8.69 21.83
CA LEU A 329 4.53 9.65 20.81
C LEU A 329 4.47 11.11 21.28
N SER A 330 3.50 11.45 22.12
CA SER A 330 3.37 12.79 22.72
C SER A 330 4.57 13.16 23.60
N ARG A 331 5.35 12.17 24.07
CA ARG A 331 6.60 12.38 24.81
C ARG A 331 7.83 12.57 23.90
N HIS A 332 7.71 12.27 22.61
CA HIS A 332 8.84 12.31 21.67
C HIS A 332 9.12 13.75 21.18
N PRO A 333 10.35 14.29 21.28
CA PRO A 333 10.65 15.69 20.98
C PRO A 333 10.37 16.13 19.54
N TYR A 334 10.56 15.22 18.59
CA TYR A 334 10.33 15.42 17.16
C TYR A 334 8.89 15.07 16.75
N TYR A 335 8.47 13.80 16.90
CA TYR A 335 7.19 13.31 16.40
C TYR A 335 5.95 13.95 17.03
N SER A 336 6.02 14.43 18.29
CA SER A 336 4.90 15.18 18.90
C SER A 336 4.57 16.49 18.18
N LYS A 337 5.50 17.03 17.38
CA LYS A 337 5.34 18.28 16.63
C LYS A 337 4.99 18.05 15.16
N THR A 338 5.34 16.89 14.61
CA THR A 338 5.20 16.60 13.17
C THR A 338 4.01 15.71 12.85
N LEU A 339 3.44 15.02 13.85
CA LEU A 339 2.31 14.12 13.67
C LEU A 339 1.11 14.56 14.51
N ASP A 340 -0.09 14.27 14.01
CA ASP A 340 -1.35 14.48 14.71
C ASP A 340 -2.03 13.15 15.10
N GLU A 341 -2.81 13.19 16.17
CA GLU A 341 -3.51 12.02 16.72
C GLU A 341 -4.40 11.33 15.69
N LYS A 342 -5.12 12.12 14.88
CA LYS A 342 -6.06 11.58 13.89
C LYS A 342 -5.32 10.79 12.81
N THR A 343 -4.16 11.26 12.36
CA THR A 343 -3.34 10.54 11.38
C THR A 343 -2.82 9.23 11.96
N VAL A 344 -2.32 9.24 13.20
CA VAL A 344 -1.86 8.02 13.89
C VAL A 344 -3.00 7.02 14.05
N THR A 345 -4.13 7.45 14.59
CA THR A 345 -5.29 6.58 14.87
C THR A 345 -5.89 5.97 13.61
N ASN A 346 -5.94 6.69 12.49
CA ASN A 346 -6.57 6.18 11.27
C ASN A 346 -5.69 5.24 10.42
N HIS A 347 -4.38 5.25 10.62
CA HIS A 347 -3.42 4.51 9.78
C HIS A 347 -2.55 3.53 10.57
N CYS A 348 -2.82 3.33 11.86
CA CYS A 348 -2.07 2.40 12.68
C CYS A 348 -2.40 0.95 12.29
N LEU A 349 -1.37 0.21 11.91
CA LEU A 349 -1.35 -1.23 11.70
C LEU A 349 -0.43 -1.85 12.73
N ARG A 350 -0.78 -3.04 13.21
CA ARG A 350 0.08 -3.92 13.99
C ARG A 350 0.70 -4.95 13.04
N ILE A 351 2.02 -4.99 12.97
CA ILE A 351 2.77 -5.80 12.00
C ILE A 351 3.77 -6.67 12.76
N ALA A 352 3.72 -8.00 12.57
CA ALA A 352 4.72 -8.90 13.14
C ALA A 352 6.12 -8.61 12.56
N ALA A 353 7.14 -8.56 13.40
CA ALA A 353 8.51 -8.29 13.01
C ALA A 353 9.48 -9.01 13.96
N ALA A 354 10.78 -8.83 13.72
CA ALA A 354 11.82 -9.31 14.62
C ALA A 354 12.55 -8.14 15.25
N ARG A 355 13.05 -8.34 16.48
CA ARG A 355 14.01 -7.47 17.13
C ARG A 355 15.23 -8.27 17.58
N ARG A 356 16.43 -7.74 17.36
CA ARG A 356 17.67 -8.26 17.93
C ARG A 356 17.73 -7.99 19.43
N VAL A 357 18.15 -8.99 20.20
CA VAL A 357 18.27 -8.95 21.66
C VAL A 357 19.67 -9.36 22.09
N GLY A 358 20.09 -8.88 23.27
CA GLY A 358 21.41 -9.18 23.82
C GLY A 358 22.53 -8.33 23.24
N ASP A 359 23.72 -8.92 23.16
CA ASP A 359 24.93 -8.26 22.64
C ASP A 359 24.85 -8.08 21.10
N PRO A 360 25.36 -6.98 20.52
CA PRO A 360 25.34 -6.74 19.08
C PRO A 360 25.89 -7.90 18.22
N LEU A 361 26.81 -8.70 18.76
CA LEU A 361 27.44 -9.81 18.03
C LEU A 361 26.77 -11.17 18.27
N SER A 362 25.75 -11.27 19.14
CA SER A 362 25.00 -12.53 19.34
C SER A 362 24.03 -12.79 18.19
N TYR A 363 23.53 -11.71 17.56
CA TYR A 363 22.48 -11.73 16.55
C TYR A 363 21.20 -12.48 16.97
N GLU A 364 21.02 -12.74 18.27
CA GLU A 364 19.80 -13.34 18.82
C GLU A 364 18.62 -12.43 18.53
N GLN A 365 17.45 -13.01 18.27
CA GLN A 365 16.25 -12.26 17.93
C GLN A 365 15.03 -12.79 18.68
N GLU A 366 14.07 -11.90 18.90
CA GLU A 366 12.73 -12.24 19.38
C GLU A 366 11.67 -11.72 18.40
N LEU A 367 10.50 -12.37 18.42
CA LEU A 367 9.32 -11.92 17.68
C LEU A 367 8.70 -10.74 18.42
N VAL A 368 8.39 -9.67 17.70
CA VAL A 368 7.78 -8.44 18.25
C VAL A 368 6.66 -7.93 17.36
N HIS A 369 5.84 -7.03 17.88
CA HIS A 369 4.81 -6.34 17.13
C HIS A 369 5.19 -4.88 16.91
N CYS A 370 5.19 -4.46 15.66
CA CYS A 370 5.46 -3.07 15.28
C CYS A 370 4.13 -2.36 15.00
N LEU A 371 3.91 -1.22 15.67
CA LEU A 371 2.80 -0.32 15.41
C LEU A 371 3.23 0.76 14.42
N THR A 372 2.52 0.92 13.30
CA THR A 372 2.85 1.95 12.31
C THR A 372 2.46 3.35 12.78
N VAL A 373 3.31 4.32 12.45
CA VAL A 373 3.20 5.71 12.92
C VAL A 373 3.19 6.68 11.75
N GLY A 374 2.04 7.32 11.53
CA GLY A 374 1.87 8.28 10.44
C GLY A 374 1.71 7.60 9.07
N GLU A 375 2.02 8.34 8.02
CA GLU A 375 1.98 7.82 6.64
C GLU A 375 3.16 6.86 6.36
N ILE A 376 2.99 6.00 5.36
CA ILE A 376 4.05 5.12 4.85
C ILE A 376 5.19 5.98 4.29
N LEU A 377 6.43 5.71 4.71
CA LEU A 377 7.62 6.48 4.32
C LEU A 377 7.95 6.31 2.84
N SER A 378 7.87 5.07 2.35
CA SER A 378 8.17 4.76 0.95
C SER A 378 7.39 3.52 0.48
N VAL A 379 7.04 3.53 -0.81
CA VAL A 379 6.23 2.49 -1.48
C VAL A 379 6.77 2.35 -2.90
N SER A 380 7.15 1.15 -3.34
CA SER A 380 7.60 0.93 -4.72
C SER A 380 6.47 1.09 -5.73
N ASP A 381 6.78 1.53 -6.95
CA ASP A 381 5.76 1.76 -7.98
C ASP A 381 5.38 0.51 -8.78
N GLY A 382 6.25 -0.50 -8.84
CA GLY A 382 6.03 -1.73 -9.62
C GLY A 382 4.93 -2.66 -9.07
N LEU A 383 4.27 -3.40 -9.98
CA LEU A 383 3.34 -4.49 -9.65
C LEU A 383 4.08 -5.76 -9.21
N PHE A 384 5.04 -6.19 -10.02
CA PHE A 384 5.89 -7.35 -9.76
C PHE A 384 7.24 -6.94 -9.18
N GLY A 385 7.93 -7.87 -8.54
CA GLY A 385 9.26 -7.66 -7.98
C GLY A 385 9.24 -7.39 -6.47
N ARG A 386 10.10 -6.47 -6.02
CA ARG A 386 10.41 -6.29 -4.59
C ARG A 386 9.30 -5.71 -3.76
N ALA A 387 8.37 -4.96 -4.36
CA ALA A 387 7.18 -4.49 -3.67
C ALA A 387 7.46 -3.70 -2.37
N THR A 388 8.61 -3.02 -2.30
CA THR A 388 9.13 -2.40 -1.07
C THR A 388 8.12 -1.43 -0.46
N ARG A 389 7.85 -1.61 0.83
CA ARG A 389 7.10 -0.68 1.68
C ARG A 389 7.96 -0.38 2.90
N VAL A 390 8.07 0.88 3.28
CA VAL A 390 8.83 1.28 4.47
C VAL A 390 7.89 2.03 5.39
N TYR A 391 7.72 1.50 6.59
CA TYR A 391 6.87 2.08 7.63
C TYR A 391 7.73 2.72 8.69
N ARG A 392 7.28 3.86 9.23
CA ARG A 392 7.75 4.31 10.53
C ARG A 392 7.01 3.50 11.58
N VAL A 393 7.73 2.91 12.54
CA VAL A 393 7.14 2.04 13.55
C VAL A 393 7.70 2.27 14.95
N ILE A 394 6.88 1.95 15.94
CA ILE A 394 7.29 1.76 17.34
C ILE A 394 7.01 0.30 17.70
N ILE A 395 7.89 -0.30 18.48
CA ILE A 395 7.69 -1.65 18.99
C ILE A 395 6.64 -1.60 20.11
N GLU A 396 5.58 -2.36 19.97
CA GLU A 396 4.45 -2.39 20.90
C GLU A 396 4.87 -2.79 22.31
N GLU A 397 5.75 -3.79 22.41
CA GLU A 397 6.30 -4.31 23.67
C GLU A 397 7.13 -3.25 24.43
N ASP A 398 7.45 -2.12 23.80
CA ASP A 398 8.20 -1.02 24.41
C ASP A 398 7.31 0.17 24.84
N LEU A 399 5.99 0.14 24.58
CA LEU A 399 5.11 1.30 24.84
C LEU A 399 5.05 1.73 26.30
N ASP A 400 5.18 0.76 27.22
CA ASP A 400 5.11 0.98 28.66
C ASP A 400 6.46 1.41 29.26
N LYS A 401 7.53 1.46 28.46
CA LYS A 401 8.85 1.93 28.94
C LYS A 401 8.82 3.43 29.23
N ASP A 402 9.59 3.81 30.25
CA ASP A 402 9.82 5.21 30.60
C ASP A 402 10.65 5.93 29.52
N GLY A 403 10.35 7.21 29.31
CA GLY A 403 11.04 8.05 28.31
C GLY A 403 10.34 8.11 26.94
N PRO A 404 10.94 8.77 25.95
CA PRO A 404 10.45 8.79 24.59
C PRO A 404 10.66 7.42 23.92
N PRO A 405 9.68 6.90 23.16
CA PRO A 405 9.83 5.61 22.50
C PRO A 405 10.90 5.68 21.40
N ALA A 406 11.67 4.61 21.24
CA ALA A 406 12.52 4.45 20.07
C ALA A 406 11.65 4.24 18.82
N VAL A 407 12.03 4.88 17.72
CA VAL A 407 11.30 4.80 16.45
C VAL A 407 12.20 4.18 15.39
N TYR A 408 11.63 3.25 14.62
CA TYR A 408 12.34 2.45 13.63
C TYR A 408 11.70 2.58 12.25
N ALA A 409 12.47 2.23 11.23
CA ALA A 409 11.98 2.05 9.87
C ALA A 409 11.80 0.55 9.61
N LEU A 410 10.56 0.08 9.47
CA LEU A 410 10.27 -1.30 9.10
C LEU A 410 10.18 -1.41 7.57
N LYS A 411 11.20 -2.02 6.96
CA LYS A 411 11.26 -2.31 5.52
C LYS A 411 10.62 -3.66 5.24
N ASP A 412 9.48 -3.67 4.55
CA ASP A 412 8.70 -4.83 4.14
C ASP A 412 8.87 -5.07 2.63
N VAL A 413 9.41 -6.23 2.26
CA VAL A 413 9.93 -6.51 0.91
C VAL A 413 9.65 -7.96 0.49
N TRP A 414 9.43 -8.15 -0.81
CA TRP A 414 9.40 -9.45 -1.49
C TRP A 414 10.75 -9.71 -2.18
N ARG A 415 11.73 -10.22 -1.42
CA ARG A 415 13.12 -10.43 -1.84
C ARG A 415 13.23 -11.61 -2.81
N GLN A 416 14.13 -11.55 -3.80
CA GLN A 416 14.46 -12.70 -4.65
C GLN A 416 15.10 -13.82 -3.83
N ALA A 417 14.64 -15.05 -3.99
CA ALA A 417 15.21 -16.22 -3.30
C ALA A 417 16.71 -16.39 -3.57
N CYS A 418 17.19 -16.09 -4.78
CA CYS A 418 18.62 -16.18 -5.13
C CYS A 418 19.52 -15.11 -4.50
N ARG A 419 18.94 -14.05 -3.92
CA ARG A 419 19.72 -12.94 -3.33
C ARG A 419 20.04 -13.24 -1.88
N ARG A 420 21.23 -12.85 -1.44
CA ARG A 420 21.58 -12.78 -0.02
C ARG A 420 20.58 -11.86 0.72
N PRO A 421 20.16 -12.18 1.95
CA PRO A 421 19.38 -11.26 2.78
C PRO A 421 20.12 -9.93 3.00
N GLU A 422 19.38 -8.82 2.98
CA GLU A 422 19.96 -7.49 3.24
C GLU A 422 20.57 -7.40 4.65
N ALA A 423 19.95 -8.07 5.62
CA ALA A 423 20.39 -8.10 7.01
C ALA A 423 21.84 -8.58 7.16
N ASP A 424 22.28 -9.56 6.37
CA ASP A 424 23.66 -10.05 6.38
C ASP A 424 24.70 -8.93 6.14
N PHE A 425 24.39 -7.97 5.27
CA PHE A 425 25.31 -6.86 4.98
C PHE A 425 25.40 -5.90 6.16
N TYR A 426 24.27 -5.62 6.82
CA TYR A 426 24.27 -4.84 8.05
C TYR A 426 25.08 -5.54 9.15
N ASP A 427 24.94 -6.86 9.28
CA ASP A 427 25.62 -7.64 10.33
C ASP A 427 27.13 -7.64 10.16
N LEU A 428 27.61 -7.78 8.91
CA LEU A 428 29.04 -7.70 8.57
C LEU A 428 29.62 -6.29 8.85
N ILE A 429 28.87 -5.24 8.53
CA ILE A 429 29.27 -3.86 8.85
C ILE A 429 29.31 -3.65 10.36
N GLU A 430 28.28 -4.08 11.09
CA GLU A 430 28.20 -3.95 12.54
C GLU A 430 29.34 -4.72 13.22
N HIS A 431 29.64 -5.94 12.76
CA HIS A 431 30.78 -6.71 13.24
C HIS A 431 32.10 -5.94 13.08
N HIS A 432 32.33 -5.34 11.91
CA HIS A 432 33.53 -4.54 11.67
C HIS A 432 33.60 -3.32 12.60
N CYS A 433 32.48 -2.63 12.81
CA CYS A 433 32.43 -1.45 13.69
C CYS A 433 32.71 -1.79 15.16
N GLU A 434 32.16 -2.91 15.66
CA GLU A 434 32.36 -3.36 17.04
C GLU A 434 33.76 -3.95 17.29
N THR A 435 34.39 -4.54 16.27
CA THR A 435 35.74 -5.15 16.39
C THR A 435 36.90 -4.22 15.98
N ALA A 436 36.61 -3.07 15.38
CA ALA A 436 37.64 -2.09 15.02
C ALA A 436 38.35 -1.50 16.26
N GLU A 437 39.61 -1.11 16.08
CA GLU A 437 40.38 -0.37 17.08
C GLU A 437 40.85 0.99 16.50
N PRO A 438 40.32 2.13 17.01
CA PRO A 438 39.25 2.25 18.00
C PRO A 438 37.89 1.82 17.45
N ARG A 439 36.99 1.39 18.35
CA ARG A 439 35.60 1.01 18.04
C ARG A 439 34.88 2.14 17.32
N ILE A 440 34.13 1.80 16.27
CA ILE A 440 33.36 2.77 15.49
C ILE A 440 31.94 2.82 16.07
N ASP A 441 31.56 3.97 16.63
CA ASP A 441 30.20 4.19 17.11
C ASP A 441 29.26 4.54 15.94
N MET A 442 28.52 3.54 15.47
CA MET A 442 27.58 3.68 14.36
C MET A 442 26.47 4.69 14.65
N ASP A 443 26.00 4.79 15.90
CA ASP A 443 24.90 5.68 16.27
C ASP A 443 25.39 7.13 16.27
N ALA A 444 26.61 7.38 16.77
CA ALA A 444 27.22 8.71 16.78
C ALA A 444 27.45 9.29 15.37
N ILE A 445 27.67 8.44 14.36
CA ILE A 445 27.83 8.86 12.95
C ILE A 445 26.56 8.71 12.11
N GLY A 446 25.46 8.24 12.72
CA GLY A 446 24.17 7.99 12.09
C GLY A 446 24.18 6.94 11.00
N MET A 447 25.02 5.91 11.10
CA MET A 447 25.05 4.82 10.13
C MET A 447 23.86 3.88 10.34
N ALA A 448 23.25 3.43 9.25
CA ALA A 448 22.10 2.53 9.33
C ALA A 448 22.49 1.17 9.94
N ARG A 449 21.61 0.64 10.80
CA ARG A 449 21.75 -0.65 11.49
C ARG A 449 20.50 -1.51 11.30
N CYS A 450 20.71 -2.81 11.22
CA CYS A 450 19.65 -3.81 11.30
C CYS A 450 19.35 -4.10 12.78
N ARG A 451 18.14 -3.78 13.21
CA ARG A 451 17.63 -4.07 14.56
C ARG A 451 16.76 -5.31 14.60
N GLY A 452 16.62 -6.02 13.49
CA GLY A 452 15.94 -7.30 13.41
C GLY A 452 15.54 -7.62 11.98
N SER A 453 15.51 -8.89 11.63
CA SER A 453 15.06 -9.35 10.32
C SER A 453 14.36 -10.70 10.42
N ILE A 454 13.27 -10.85 9.68
CA ILE A 454 12.48 -12.08 9.61
C ILE A 454 12.13 -12.40 8.15
N ASP A 455 12.28 -13.66 7.78
CA ASP A 455 11.70 -14.25 6.57
C ASP A 455 10.41 -14.95 6.96
N LEU A 456 9.26 -14.38 6.58
CA LEU A 456 7.94 -14.89 6.96
C LEU A 456 7.61 -16.21 6.25
N SER A 457 8.36 -16.56 5.20
CA SER A 457 8.21 -17.82 4.48
C SER A 457 9.02 -18.98 5.07
N ASP A 458 9.90 -18.70 6.03
CA ASP A 458 10.75 -19.71 6.65
C ASP A 458 10.10 -20.33 7.89
N ALA A 459 9.40 -21.44 7.68
CA ALA A 459 8.80 -22.24 8.75
C ALA A 459 9.82 -22.90 9.70
N THR A 460 11.12 -22.85 9.38
CA THR A 460 12.20 -23.40 10.22
C THR A 460 12.81 -22.37 11.16
N SER A 461 12.47 -21.09 10.97
CA SER A 461 12.92 -20.00 11.81
C SER A 461 12.48 -20.20 13.27
N PRO A 462 13.34 -19.92 14.27
CA PRO A 462 12.94 -19.94 15.68
C PRO A 462 11.91 -18.86 16.02
N LEU A 463 11.75 -17.86 15.15
CA LEU A 463 10.75 -16.80 15.28
C LEU A 463 9.39 -17.20 14.75
N PHE A 464 9.28 -18.31 14.00
CA PHE A 464 8.01 -18.80 13.49
C PHE A 464 7.13 -19.23 14.66
N ASP A 465 6.07 -18.46 14.93
CA ASP A 465 4.96 -18.93 15.74
C ASP A 465 3.85 -19.40 14.80
N LYS A 466 3.07 -20.41 15.22
CA LYS A 466 2.06 -21.04 14.36
C LYS A 466 0.84 -20.15 14.10
N THR A 467 0.98 -18.83 14.25
CA THR A 467 -0.12 -17.87 14.06
C THR A 467 -0.28 -17.44 12.60
N TRP A 468 0.70 -17.69 11.74
CA TRP A 468 0.63 -17.40 10.30
C TRP A 468 0.99 -18.61 9.42
N ASP A 469 0.66 -18.53 8.13
CA ASP A 469 0.98 -19.52 7.11
C ASP A 469 2.21 -19.09 6.28
N PRO A 470 3.38 -19.72 6.45
CA PRO A 470 4.57 -19.41 5.66
C PRO A 470 4.39 -19.57 4.15
N ALA A 471 3.46 -20.42 3.70
CA ALA A 471 3.17 -20.60 2.28
C ALA A 471 2.53 -19.37 1.65
N LEU A 472 1.85 -18.53 2.44
CA LEU A 472 1.28 -17.25 1.99
C LEU A 472 2.37 -16.20 1.70
N HIS A 473 3.49 -16.30 2.41
CA HIS A 473 4.63 -15.39 2.34
C HIS A 473 5.67 -15.75 1.29
N LYS A 474 5.31 -16.66 0.37
CA LYS A 474 6.15 -17.11 -0.74
C LYS A 474 5.36 -17.01 -2.03
N THR A 475 5.94 -16.40 -3.07
CA THR A 475 5.22 -16.31 -4.35
C THR A 475 4.96 -17.69 -4.91
N ARG A 476 3.74 -17.87 -5.40
CA ARG A 476 3.32 -19.10 -6.07
C ARG A 476 3.83 -19.14 -7.50
N PHE A 477 3.99 -17.97 -8.11
CA PHE A 477 4.54 -17.80 -9.45
C PHE A 477 6.05 -17.53 -9.42
N GLY A 478 6.69 -17.70 -10.58
CA GLY A 478 8.15 -17.55 -10.72
C GLY A 478 8.90 -18.53 -9.82
N VAL A 479 8.63 -19.83 -9.91
CA VAL A 479 9.14 -20.84 -8.95
C VAL A 479 10.64 -21.11 -9.04
N ASP A 480 11.33 -20.62 -10.07
CA ASP A 480 12.79 -20.66 -10.14
C ASP A 480 13.41 -19.66 -9.14
N ASN A 481 14.62 -19.96 -8.66
CA ASN A 481 15.26 -19.13 -7.63
C ASN A 481 15.48 -17.67 -8.04
N GLU A 482 15.59 -17.36 -9.34
CA GLU A 482 15.81 -15.99 -9.82
C GLU A 482 14.53 -15.15 -9.77
N ARG A 483 13.38 -15.78 -9.98
CA ARG A 483 12.07 -15.11 -9.99
C ARG A 483 11.32 -15.23 -8.67
N GLN A 484 11.52 -16.30 -7.91
CA GLN A 484 10.77 -16.59 -6.70
C GLN A 484 11.01 -15.50 -5.68
N ARG A 485 9.93 -15.03 -5.05
CA ARG A 485 10.00 -14.01 -4.03
C ARG A 485 9.60 -14.55 -2.67
N LEU A 486 10.36 -14.17 -1.66
CA LEU A 486 10.18 -14.48 -0.25
C LEU A 486 9.86 -13.18 0.48
N HIS A 487 8.82 -13.18 1.31
CA HIS A 487 8.38 -12.01 2.03
C HIS A 487 9.21 -11.84 3.31
N THR A 488 9.98 -10.76 3.36
CA THR A 488 10.89 -10.45 4.44
C THR A 488 10.57 -9.09 5.05
N ARG A 489 10.82 -8.93 6.35
CA ARG A 489 10.77 -7.65 7.05
C ARG A 489 12.08 -7.39 7.77
N THR A 490 12.62 -6.19 7.61
CA THR A 490 13.85 -5.74 8.25
C THR A 490 13.59 -4.46 9.03
N LEU A 491 13.83 -4.49 10.33
CA LEU A 491 13.72 -3.36 11.23
C LEU A 491 15.03 -2.57 11.21
N LEU A 492 14.98 -1.30 10.84
CA LEU A 492 16.14 -0.44 10.61
C LEU A 492 16.12 0.79 11.51
N THR A 493 17.31 1.31 11.82
CA THR A 493 17.52 2.62 12.45
C THR A 493 18.74 3.28 11.82
N PRO A 494 18.81 4.61 11.68
CA PRO A 494 17.78 5.60 12.00
C PRO A 494 16.62 5.61 11.00
N VAL A 495 15.53 6.29 11.36
CA VAL A 495 14.45 6.66 10.42
C VAL A 495 14.90 7.88 9.62
N GLY A 496 14.53 7.92 8.34
CA GLY A 496 14.96 9.00 7.46
C GLY A 496 13.91 9.50 6.48
N SER A 497 14.13 10.73 6.02
CA SER A 497 13.35 11.39 4.98
C SER A 497 14.18 11.57 3.70
N SER A 498 13.50 11.57 2.54
CA SER A 498 14.17 11.68 1.24
C SER A 498 15.09 12.90 1.17
N ILE A 499 16.31 12.72 0.62
CA ILE A 499 17.24 13.82 0.40
C ILE A 499 16.69 14.89 -0.56
N GLU A 500 15.67 14.55 -1.37
CA GLU A 500 15.02 15.49 -2.28
C GLU A 500 14.28 16.62 -1.55
N ASN A 501 13.91 16.41 -0.28
CA ASN A 501 13.23 17.40 0.55
C ASN A 501 14.23 18.28 1.33
N PHE A 502 15.40 18.53 0.77
CA PHE A 502 16.47 19.20 1.50
C PHE A 502 16.13 20.66 1.87
N PRO A 503 16.35 21.07 3.12
CA PRO A 503 16.04 22.44 3.56
C PRO A 503 17.12 23.44 3.14
N SER A 504 18.34 22.99 2.83
CA SER A 504 19.42 23.82 2.31
C SER A 504 20.52 23.00 1.62
N THR A 505 21.28 23.63 0.73
CA THR A 505 22.45 23.00 0.09
C THR A 505 23.47 22.53 1.11
N LYS A 506 23.67 23.27 2.21
CA LYS A 506 24.60 22.88 3.29
C LYS A 506 24.25 21.49 3.84
N ARG A 507 22.96 21.25 4.13
CA ARG A 507 22.48 19.97 4.67
C ARG A 507 22.73 18.81 3.71
N VAL A 508 22.54 19.02 2.41
CA VAL A 508 22.85 18.01 1.38
C VAL A 508 24.34 17.65 1.41
N ILE A 509 25.23 18.64 1.44
CA ILE A 509 26.68 18.40 1.48
C ILE A 509 27.09 17.65 2.74
N GLU A 510 26.53 18.01 3.90
CA GLU A 510 26.76 17.26 5.15
C GLU A 510 26.29 15.80 5.02
N ALA A 511 25.10 15.55 4.43
CA ALA A 511 24.60 14.19 4.23
C ALA A 511 25.51 13.38 3.30
N LEU A 512 26.00 13.97 2.20
CA LEU A 512 26.93 13.32 1.29
C LEU A 512 28.29 13.02 1.94
N LEU A 513 28.75 13.87 2.86
CA LEU A 513 29.94 13.62 3.66
C LEU A 513 29.74 12.39 4.56
N ASN A 514 28.64 12.32 5.30
CA ASN A 514 28.31 11.14 6.13
C ASN A 514 28.22 9.87 5.29
N VAL A 515 27.54 9.91 4.13
CA VAL A 515 27.46 8.77 3.21
C VAL A 515 28.85 8.32 2.73
N SER A 516 29.77 9.25 2.47
CA SER A 516 31.14 8.91 2.07
C SER A 516 31.89 8.18 3.18
N ILE A 517 31.66 8.56 4.44
CA ILE A 517 32.19 7.87 5.62
C ILE A 517 31.58 6.46 5.73
N HIS A 518 30.25 6.33 5.60
CA HIS A 518 29.54 5.04 5.64
C HIS A 518 30.04 4.08 4.54
N LEU A 519 30.26 4.57 3.32
CA LEU A 519 30.81 3.79 2.22
C LEU A 519 32.24 3.32 2.50
N LYS A 520 33.07 4.15 3.13
CA LYS A 520 34.44 3.76 3.52
C LYS A 520 34.42 2.65 4.56
N ILE A 521 33.58 2.79 5.60
CA ILE A 521 33.41 1.77 6.64
C ILE A 521 32.92 0.45 6.03
N ALA A 522 31.89 0.49 5.18
CA ALA A 522 31.39 -0.69 4.50
C ALA A 522 32.46 -1.34 3.61
N TYR A 523 33.24 -0.54 2.88
CA TYR A 523 34.35 -1.04 2.07
C TYR A 523 35.45 -1.71 2.91
N ASP A 524 35.76 -1.16 4.08
CA ASP A 524 36.71 -1.75 5.02
C ASP A 524 36.17 -3.07 5.62
N ALA A 525 34.86 -3.16 5.84
CA ALA A 525 34.14 -4.40 6.16
C ALA A 525 34.05 -5.39 4.98
N GLY A 526 34.61 -5.06 3.82
CA GLY A 526 34.60 -5.91 2.62
C GLY A 526 33.29 -5.85 1.83
N ILE A 527 32.47 -4.81 1.98
CA ILE A 527 31.17 -4.65 1.33
C ILE A 527 31.18 -3.50 0.33
N ILE A 528 30.60 -3.74 -0.84
CA ILE A 528 30.40 -2.73 -1.89
C ILE A 528 28.90 -2.57 -2.11
N HIS A 529 28.35 -1.37 -1.91
CA HIS A 529 26.91 -1.09 -1.99
C HIS A 529 26.29 -1.31 -3.38
N ARG A 530 27.00 -0.90 -4.45
CA ARG A 530 26.61 -0.96 -5.88
C ARG A 530 25.35 -0.20 -6.32
N ASP A 531 24.52 0.27 -5.40
CA ASP A 531 23.29 1.00 -5.71
C ASP A 531 23.21 2.38 -5.02
N VAL A 532 24.29 3.17 -5.08
CA VAL A 532 24.28 4.53 -4.52
C VAL A 532 23.48 5.45 -5.45
N SER A 533 22.35 5.96 -4.96
CA SER A 533 21.44 6.83 -5.71
C SER A 533 20.76 7.84 -4.79
N VAL A 534 20.09 8.84 -5.37
CA VAL A 534 19.30 9.84 -4.61
C VAL A 534 18.21 9.18 -3.76
N GLY A 535 17.65 8.05 -4.20
CA GLY A 535 16.61 7.32 -3.45
C GLY A 535 17.13 6.57 -2.22
N ASN A 536 18.44 6.33 -2.14
CA ASN A 536 19.08 5.53 -1.09
C ASN A 536 19.86 6.38 -0.09
N ILE A 537 19.84 7.71 -0.25
CA ILE A 537 20.42 8.65 0.71
C ILE A 537 19.29 9.39 1.41
N LEU A 538 19.29 9.33 2.74
CA LEU A 538 18.23 9.91 3.56
C LEU A 538 18.81 10.92 4.55
N PHE A 539 18.03 11.93 4.91
CA PHE A 539 18.28 12.75 6.09
C PHE A 539 17.74 12.03 7.32
N VAL A 540 18.46 12.07 8.43
CA VAL A 540 17.99 11.50 9.71
C VAL A 540 16.76 12.28 10.21
N GLU A 541 15.66 11.57 10.51
CA GLU A 541 14.47 12.11 11.19
C GLU A 541 14.71 12.23 12.70
N ASP A 542 15.75 12.96 13.08
CA ASP A 542 15.93 13.47 14.44
C ASP A 542 16.98 14.57 14.36
N THR A 543 16.48 15.81 14.27
CA THR A 543 17.32 17.00 14.25
C THR A 543 17.07 17.75 15.54
N SER A 544 17.55 17.22 16.67
CA SER A 544 18.02 18.13 17.70
C SER A 544 18.92 19.15 16.98
N ALA A 545 18.72 20.45 17.20
CA ALA A 545 19.44 21.50 16.47
C ALA A 545 20.98 21.43 16.67
N GLU A 546 21.43 20.52 17.54
CA GLU A 546 22.80 20.23 17.92
C GLU A 546 23.34 18.91 17.33
N SER A 547 22.51 18.08 16.69
CA SER A 547 22.97 16.85 16.03
C SER A 547 23.76 17.17 14.76
N SER A 548 25.03 16.73 14.74
CA SER A 548 25.93 16.87 13.59
C SER A 548 25.64 15.87 12.47
N VAL A 549 24.76 14.89 12.70
CA VAL A 549 24.45 13.83 11.74
C VAL A 549 23.44 14.35 10.72
N ALA A 550 23.89 14.47 9.47
CA ALA A 550 23.06 15.01 8.42
C ALA A 550 22.27 13.95 7.66
N GLY A 551 22.92 12.87 7.26
CA GLY A 551 22.28 11.83 6.47
C GLY A 551 23.01 10.51 6.50
N PHE A 552 22.40 9.53 5.88
CA PHE A 552 22.84 8.14 5.94
C PHE A 552 22.45 7.37 4.67
N LEU A 553 23.15 6.26 4.45
CA LEU A 553 22.94 5.37 3.31
C LEU A 553 22.08 4.17 3.72
N VAL A 554 21.13 3.81 2.87
CA VAL A 554 20.25 2.63 3.03
C VAL A 554 20.22 1.78 1.76
N ASP A 555 19.52 0.64 1.83
CA ASP A 555 19.24 -0.27 0.70
C ASP A 555 20.45 -1.06 0.19
N TRP A 556 20.90 -2.00 1.02
CA TRP A 556 22.03 -2.90 0.71
C TRP A 556 21.61 -4.13 -0.12
N ASP A 557 20.39 -4.16 -0.67
CA ASP A 557 19.84 -5.31 -1.42
C ASP A 557 20.68 -5.69 -2.66
N TYR A 558 21.39 -4.71 -3.24
CA TYR A 558 22.29 -4.91 -4.37
C TYR A 558 23.76 -5.00 -3.97
N ALA A 559 24.08 -5.00 -2.67
CA ALA A 559 25.46 -5.06 -2.23
C ALA A 559 26.16 -6.36 -2.66
N GLU A 560 27.49 -6.33 -2.63
CA GLU A 560 28.33 -7.50 -2.86
C GLU A 560 29.49 -7.51 -1.87
N VAL A 561 29.89 -8.73 -1.52
CA VAL A 561 31.06 -9.00 -0.69
C VAL A 561 32.31 -9.06 -1.57
N ASP A 562 33.31 -8.21 -1.32
CA ASP A 562 34.61 -8.24 -2.00
C ASP A 562 35.41 -9.45 -1.50
N LYS A 563 35.39 -10.52 -2.31
CA LYS A 563 36.07 -11.80 -2.05
C LYS A 563 37.56 -11.66 -1.71
N ARG A 564 38.23 -10.59 -2.14
CA ARG A 564 39.66 -10.35 -1.85
C ARG A 564 39.90 -9.88 -0.42
N ARG A 565 38.91 -9.27 0.22
CA ARG A 565 39.01 -8.77 1.59
C ARG A 565 38.42 -9.74 2.63
N CYS A 566 37.49 -10.60 2.22
CA CYS A 566 36.90 -11.63 3.08
C CYS A 566 37.77 -12.87 3.36
N GLN A 567 39.01 -12.94 2.84
CA GLN A 567 39.95 -13.97 3.32
C GLN A 567 40.50 -13.68 4.72
N THR A 568 40.03 -12.60 5.36
CA THR A 568 40.57 -12.06 6.62
C THR A 568 39.52 -11.85 7.71
N ILE A 569 38.26 -12.26 7.48
CA ILE A 569 37.14 -12.09 8.43
C ILE A 569 36.58 -13.47 8.78
#